data_AF-A0AAE4L260-F1
#
_entry.id   AF-A0AAE4L260-F1
#
_cell.length_a   1.000
_cell.length_b   1.000
_cell.length_c   1.000
_cell.angle_alpha   90.00
_cell.angle_beta   90.00
_cell.angle_gamma   90.00
#
_symmetry.space_group_name_H-M   'P 1'
#
loop_
_entity.id
_entity.type
_entity.pdbx_description
1 polymer ?
#
loop_
_entity_poly.entity_id
_entity_poly.type
_entity_poly.pdbx_seq_one_letter_code
_entity_poly.pdbx_strand_id
1 'polypeptide(L)'
;MIDYYQGIETETGEEIAYLQDVAKLLSVQDTTTEIYHKLTRLSEELADRENLGQFDVNSAKLSQELNLIKKIFFDDTTRNKYDKALIDTLNQTKYQDVMEEPLTTSRSQASIREQSRNRKLNQKFNLSWQKLLVQALILIIIISMSIFMNIKMSLLVIILLVLLVFGLLFSN
;
A
#
# COMPACT_ATOMS: atom_id res chain seq x y z
N MET A 1 4.21 -9.72 21.08
CA MET A 1 3.40 -9.28 19.91
C MET A 1 4.31 -9.08 18.71
N ILE A 2 3.84 -9.18 17.46
CA ILE A 2 4.68 -8.93 16.27
C ILE A 2 4.44 -7.51 15.77
N ASP A 3 5.52 -6.76 15.53
CA ASP A 3 5.48 -5.50 14.78
C ASP A 3 5.74 -5.79 13.29
N TYR A 4 4.69 -5.84 12.48
CA TYR A 4 4.79 -6.05 11.04
C TYR A 4 5.42 -4.88 10.27
N TYR A 5 5.47 -3.67 10.83
CA TYR A 5 6.15 -2.53 10.19
C TYR A 5 7.66 -2.65 10.30
N GLN A 6 8.15 -3.27 11.37
CA GLN A 6 9.59 -3.45 11.61
C GLN A 6 10.06 -4.89 11.39
N GLY A 7 9.14 -5.86 11.31
CA GLY A 7 9.47 -7.27 11.17
C GLY A 7 10.15 -7.84 12.41
N ILE A 8 9.74 -7.39 13.60
CA ILE A 8 10.33 -7.80 14.89
C ILE A 8 9.27 -8.34 15.84
N GLU A 9 9.69 -9.16 16.80
CA GLU A 9 8.89 -9.45 17.98
C GLU A 9 9.08 -8.33 19.03
N THR A 10 7.98 -7.70 19.46
CA THR A 10 7.99 -6.51 20.33
C THR A 10 8.46 -6.79 21.76
N GLU A 11 8.40 -8.05 22.19
CA GLU A 11 8.74 -8.46 23.57
C GLU A 11 10.23 -8.77 23.69
N THR A 12 10.81 -9.44 22.69
CA THR A 12 12.21 -9.86 22.67
C THR A 12 13.10 -8.89 21.89
N GLY A 13 12.50 -8.08 21.00
CA GLY A 13 13.23 -7.24 20.04
C GLY A 13 13.88 -8.03 18.91
N GLU A 14 13.61 -9.33 18.79
CA GLU A 14 14.25 -10.20 17.80
C GLU A 14 13.69 -9.95 16.39
N GLU A 15 14.58 -9.87 15.39
CA GLU A 15 14.20 -9.75 13.99
C GLU A 15 13.66 -11.06 13.43
N ILE A 16 12.48 -10.98 12.83
CA ILE A 16 11.81 -12.10 12.18
C ILE A 16 12.20 -12.11 10.70
N ALA A 17 13.11 -13.01 10.33
CA ALA A 17 13.75 -13.03 9.01
C ALA A 17 12.76 -13.04 7.82
N TYR A 18 11.67 -13.82 7.91
CA TYR A 18 10.70 -13.92 6.82
C TYR A 18 9.78 -12.69 6.70
N LEU A 19 9.72 -11.81 7.71
CA LEU A 19 8.92 -10.58 7.68
C LEU A 19 9.71 -9.37 7.16
N GLN A 20 11.01 -9.53 6.89
CA GLN A 20 11.87 -8.43 6.43
C GLN A 20 11.41 -7.83 5.09
N ASP A 21 10.87 -8.65 4.20
CA ASP A 21 10.33 -8.16 2.92
C ASP A 21 9.03 -7.36 3.11
N VAL A 22 8.25 -7.67 4.16
CA VAL A 22 7.06 -6.90 4.55
C VAL A 22 7.47 -5.58 5.20
N ALA A 23 8.41 -5.63 6.16
CA ALA A 23 8.89 -4.46 6.90
C ALA A 23 9.54 -3.40 5.99
N LYS A 24 10.28 -3.83 4.96
CA LYS A 24 10.85 -2.91 3.96
C LYS A 24 9.80 -2.20 3.12
N LEU A 25 8.60 -2.77 3.01
CA LEU A 25 7.58 -2.32 2.09
C LEU A 25 6.53 -1.44 2.78
N LEU A 26 6.14 -1.81 3.99
CA LEU A 26 5.11 -1.11 4.77
C LEU A 26 5.66 0.12 5.47
N SER A 27 4.81 1.14 5.58
CA SER A 27 5.05 2.33 6.40
C SER A 27 3.81 2.62 7.23
N VAL A 28 4.01 3.10 8.45
CA VAL A 28 2.93 3.55 9.35
C VAL A 28 2.12 4.70 8.72
N GLN A 29 2.72 5.43 7.77
CA GLN A 29 2.06 6.55 7.08
C GLN A 29 1.23 6.12 5.87
N ASP A 30 1.31 4.85 5.45
CA ASP A 30 0.58 4.39 4.28
C ASP A 30 -0.93 4.35 4.55
N THR A 31 -1.72 4.65 3.53
CA THR A 31 -3.17 4.40 3.53
C THR A 31 -3.46 2.90 3.37
N THR A 32 -4.65 2.47 3.80
CA THR A 32 -5.10 1.07 3.63
C THR A 32 -5.05 0.61 2.17
N THR A 33 -5.39 1.47 1.23
CA THR A 33 -5.28 1.20 -0.21
C THR A 33 -3.83 1.01 -0.65
N GLU A 34 -2.90 1.83 -0.18
CA GLU A 34 -1.47 1.68 -0.51
C GLU A 34 -0.90 0.38 0.07
N ILE A 35 -1.24 0.05 1.32
CA ILE A 35 -0.85 -1.22 1.95
C ILE A 35 -1.41 -2.41 1.16
N TYR A 36 -2.68 -2.33 0.73
CA TYR A 36 -3.30 -3.37 -0.10
C TYR A 36 -2.49 -3.62 -1.39
N HIS A 37 -2.15 -2.55 -2.11
CA HIS A 37 -1.37 -2.67 -3.35
C HIS A 37 0.03 -3.24 -3.10
N LYS A 38 0.69 -2.79 -2.04
CA LYS A 38 2.01 -3.28 -1.62
C LYS A 38 1.98 -4.78 -1.29
N LEU A 39 1.07 -5.23 -0.43
CA LEU A 39 0.96 -6.64 -0.04
C LEU A 39 0.47 -7.54 -1.19
N THR A 40 -0.32 -7.00 -2.12
CA THR A 40 -0.72 -7.73 -3.33
C THR A 40 0.49 -7.94 -4.23
N ARG A 41 1.26 -6.89 -4.49
CA ARG A 41 2.49 -6.97 -5.28
C ARG A 41 3.52 -7.93 -4.67
N LEU A 42 3.67 -7.92 -3.34
CA LEU A 42 4.53 -8.88 -2.64
C LEU A 42 4.08 -10.32 -2.85
N SER A 43 2.77 -10.56 -2.88
CA SER A 43 2.19 -11.88 -3.18
C SER A 43 2.53 -12.34 -4.60
N GLU A 44 2.44 -11.44 -5.58
CA GLU A 44 2.80 -11.71 -6.97
C GLU A 44 4.30 -12.00 -7.09
N GLU A 45 5.13 -11.19 -6.44
CA GLU A 45 6.58 -11.40 -6.42
C GLU A 45 6.97 -12.75 -5.81
N LEU A 46 6.30 -13.19 -4.74
CA LEU A 46 6.52 -14.51 -4.15
C LEU A 46 6.13 -15.65 -5.10
N ALA A 47 5.02 -15.50 -5.83
CA ALA A 47 4.61 -16.47 -6.85
C ALA A 47 5.61 -16.51 -8.02
N ASP A 48 6.15 -15.36 -8.42
CA ASP A 48 7.20 -15.29 -9.45
C ASP A 48 8.49 -15.97 -8.98
N ARG A 49 8.90 -15.75 -7.72
CA ARG A 49 10.06 -16.42 -7.11
C ARG A 49 9.87 -17.94 -7.09
N GLU A 50 8.67 -18.43 -6.79
CA GLU A 50 8.31 -19.85 -6.87
C GLU A 50 8.46 -20.41 -8.28
N ASN A 51 7.89 -19.72 -9.28
CA ASN A 51 7.98 -20.13 -10.68
C ASN A 51 9.43 -20.13 -11.22
N LEU A 52 10.27 -19.23 -10.70
CA LEU A 52 11.69 -19.11 -11.08
C LEU A 52 12.63 -20.05 -10.29
N GLY A 53 12.10 -20.84 -9.36
CA GLY A 53 12.91 -21.71 -8.49
C GLY A 53 13.77 -20.96 -7.47
N GLN A 54 13.45 -19.69 -7.20
CA GLN A 54 14.11 -18.81 -6.22
C GLN A 54 13.27 -18.69 -4.93
N PHE A 55 12.66 -19.79 -4.51
CA PHE A 55 11.71 -19.81 -3.39
C PHE A 55 12.32 -20.51 -2.19
N ASP A 56 12.84 -19.70 -1.26
CA ASP A 56 13.47 -20.17 -0.05
C ASP A 56 12.45 -20.44 1.07
N VAL A 57 12.95 -20.97 2.20
CA VAL A 57 12.12 -21.31 3.37
C VAL A 57 11.40 -20.08 3.94
N ASN A 58 12.06 -18.91 3.88
CA ASN A 58 11.48 -17.66 4.33
C ASN A 58 10.34 -17.19 3.41
N SER A 59 10.52 -17.31 2.09
CA SER A 59 9.48 -17.00 1.10
C SER A 59 8.26 -17.91 1.24
N ALA A 60 8.48 -19.20 1.52
CA ALA A 60 7.41 -20.15 1.80
C ALA A 60 6.62 -19.77 3.05
N LYS A 61 7.32 -19.45 4.15
CA LYS A 61 6.68 -19.04 5.41
C LYS A 61 5.93 -17.72 5.27
N LEU A 62 6.54 -16.74 4.58
CA LEU A 62 5.90 -15.47 4.29
C LEU A 62 4.64 -15.65 3.44
N SER A 63 4.67 -16.49 2.41
CA SER A 63 3.51 -16.78 1.55
C SER A 63 2.33 -17.34 2.36
N GLN A 64 2.60 -18.24 3.32
CA GLN A 64 1.58 -18.82 4.21
C GLN A 64 0.97 -17.77 5.13
N GLU A 65 1.78 -16.86 5.68
CA GLU A 65 1.33 -15.85 6.65
C GLU A 65 0.79 -14.58 5.99
N LEU A 66 1.06 -14.35 4.69
CA LEU A 66 0.69 -13.12 3.99
C LEU A 66 -0.81 -12.84 4.02
N ASN A 67 -1.65 -13.88 4.00
CA ASN A 67 -3.10 -13.73 4.13
C ASN A 67 -3.54 -13.21 5.51
N LEU A 68 -2.84 -13.62 6.57
CA LEU A 68 -3.09 -13.10 7.93
C LEU A 68 -2.67 -11.63 8.02
N ILE A 69 -1.50 -11.30 7.48
CA ILE A 69 -1.00 -9.91 7.43
C ILE A 69 -1.99 -9.02 6.67
N LYS A 70 -2.41 -9.43 5.48
CA LYS A 70 -3.42 -8.73 4.68
C LYS A 70 -4.70 -8.47 5.48
N LYS A 71 -5.22 -9.48 6.17
CA LYS A 71 -6.45 -9.34 6.98
C LYS A 71 -6.34 -8.27 8.06
N ILE A 72 -5.17 -8.12 8.69
CA ILE A 72 -4.93 -7.09 9.71
C ILE A 72 -5.03 -5.69 9.10
N PHE A 73 -4.49 -5.51 7.90
CA PHE A 73 -4.34 -4.20 7.28
C PHE A 73 -5.43 -3.80 6.27
N PHE A 74 -6.30 -4.72 5.85
CA PHE A 74 -7.31 -4.45 4.81
C PHE A 74 -8.49 -3.59 5.27
N ASP A 75 -8.70 -3.50 6.58
CA ASP A 75 -9.77 -2.73 7.18
C ASP A 75 -9.19 -1.68 8.12
N ASP A 76 -9.59 -0.42 7.94
CA ASP A 76 -9.10 0.70 8.76
C ASP A 76 -9.38 0.47 10.24
N THR A 77 -10.54 -0.09 10.60
CA THR A 77 -10.88 -0.38 11.99
C THR A 77 -9.97 -1.44 12.61
N THR A 78 -9.66 -2.49 11.87
CA THR A 78 -8.78 -3.58 12.30
C THR A 78 -7.34 -3.10 12.42
N ARG A 79 -6.87 -2.33 11.44
CA ARG A 79 -5.55 -1.68 11.47
C ARG A 79 -5.41 -0.73 12.65
N ASN A 80 -6.39 0.17 12.87
CA ASN A 80 -6.35 1.10 13.98
C ASN A 80 -6.30 0.38 15.35
N LYS A 81 -7.00 -0.76 15.48
CA LYS A 81 -6.91 -1.60 16.68
C LYS A 81 -5.52 -2.21 16.85
N TYR A 82 -4.94 -2.72 15.76
CA TYR A 82 -3.59 -3.25 15.75
C TYR A 82 -2.56 -2.17 16.11
N ASP A 83 -2.60 -1.01 15.46
CA ASP A 83 -1.67 0.10 15.71
C ASP A 83 -1.76 0.58 17.17
N LYS A 84 -2.98 0.67 17.72
CA LYS A 84 -3.18 1.00 19.14
C LYS A 84 -2.58 -0.06 20.06
N ALA A 85 -2.85 -1.34 19.81
CA ALA A 85 -2.30 -2.43 20.60
C ALA A 85 -0.76 -2.47 20.53
N LEU A 86 -0.19 -2.12 19.38
CA LEU A 86 1.24 -2.03 19.17
C LEU A 86 1.84 -0.91 20.04
N ILE A 87 1.24 0.28 20.03
CA ILE A 87 1.66 1.41 20.88
C ILE A 87 1.55 1.04 22.37
N ASP A 88 0.44 0.43 22.78
CA ASP A 88 0.22 0.02 24.17
C ASP A 88 1.30 -0.99 24.61
N THR A 89 1.65 -1.95 23.75
CA THR A 89 2.70 -2.96 24.02
C THR A 89 4.08 -2.31 24.11
N LEU A 90 4.46 -1.46 23.16
CA LEU A 90 5.75 -0.76 23.17
C LEU A 90 5.91 0.14 24.40
N ASN A 91 4.83 0.80 24.83
CA ASN A 91 4.84 1.58 26.05
C ASN A 91 5.03 0.69 27.29
N GLN A 92 4.34 -0.45 27.37
CA GLN A 92 4.50 -1.39 28.49
C GLN A 92 5.93 -1.92 28.60
N THR A 93 6.54 -2.37 27.48
CA THR A 93 7.94 -2.81 27.46
C THR A 93 8.87 -1.71 27.97
N LYS A 94 8.62 -0.45 27.57
CA LYS A 94 9.40 0.71 28.02
C LYS A 94 9.22 1.02 29.52
N TYR A 95 8.04 0.79 30.10
CA TYR A 95 7.82 0.96 31.55
C TYR A 95 8.44 -0.19 32.36
N GLN A 96 8.52 -1.40 31.80
CA GLN A 96 9.16 -2.55 32.42
C GLN A 96 10.68 -2.40 32.48
N ASP A 97 11.30 -1.87 31.43
CA ASP A 97 12.73 -1.53 31.38
C ASP A 97 13.09 -0.42 32.40
N VAL A 98 12.12 0.43 32.77
CA VAL A 98 12.30 1.49 33.79
C VAL A 98 12.09 0.99 35.23
N MET A 99 11.42 -0.15 35.43
CA MET A 99 11.18 -0.72 36.77
C MET A 99 12.24 -1.74 37.22
N GLU A 100 13.17 -2.14 36.36
CA GLU A 100 14.16 -3.20 36.67
C GLU A 100 15.61 -2.75 36.98
N GLU A 101 15.94 -1.45 37.07
CA GLU A 101 17.32 -1.07 37.45
C GLU A 101 17.45 0.01 38.54
N PRO A 102 18.15 -0.28 39.66
CA PRO A 102 18.96 0.69 40.37
C PRO A 102 20.38 0.73 39.77
N LEU A 103 20.74 1.87 39.16
CA LEU A 103 22.09 2.43 39.00
C LEU A 103 23.24 1.46 38.63
N THR A 104 23.67 1.45 37.37
CA THR A 104 24.89 2.16 36.92
C THR A 104 25.28 1.72 35.51
N THR A 105 25.20 2.63 34.54
CA THR A 105 26.22 2.92 33.51
C THR A 105 25.53 3.57 32.32
N SER A 106 25.55 4.90 32.33
CA SER A 106 25.36 5.70 31.12
C SER A 106 26.46 5.35 30.12
N ARG A 107 26.12 4.64 29.03
CA ARG A 107 26.84 4.75 27.76
C ARG A 107 26.00 4.31 26.57
N SER A 108 25.87 5.25 25.64
CA SER A 108 25.50 5.10 24.22
C SER A 108 24.03 5.21 23.83
N GLN A 109 23.46 6.39 24.06
CA GLN A 109 22.75 7.05 22.96
C GLN A 109 23.79 7.55 21.93
N ALA A 110 23.49 7.31 20.64
CA ALA A 110 24.10 7.82 19.40
C ALA A 110 24.65 6.73 18.46
N SER A 111 24.24 6.82 17.19
CA SER A 111 24.44 5.90 16.06
C SER A 111 23.50 4.67 16.13
N ILE A 112 22.42 4.61 15.36
CA ILE A 112 22.46 4.31 13.93
C ILE A 112 21.42 5.16 13.16
N ARG A 113 21.96 6.10 12.39
CA ARG A 113 21.51 6.53 11.05
C ARG A 113 20.23 7.37 10.93
N GLU A 114 20.44 8.68 11.11
CA GLU A 114 20.05 9.64 10.08
C GLU A 114 20.52 9.14 8.70
N GLN A 115 19.65 8.44 7.97
CA GLN A 115 19.71 8.37 6.52
C GLN A 115 18.41 8.91 5.96
N SER A 116 18.33 10.22 5.99
CA SER A 116 17.77 10.99 4.90
C SER A 116 18.33 10.47 3.56
N ARG A 117 17.70 9.45 2.96
CA ARG A 117 17.64 9.36 1.51
C ARG A 117 16.33 9.98 1.07
N ASN A 118 16.38 11.30 0.99
CA ASN A 118 15.66 12.08 -0.01
C ASN A 118 15.59 11.30 -1.33
N ARG A 119 14.46 10.66 -1.60
CA ARG A 119 13.89 10.64 -2.94
C ARG A 119 12.65 11.50 -2.88
N LYS A 120 12.85 12.79 -3.20
CA LYS A 120 11.84 13.57 -3.89
C LYS A 120 11.49 12.81 -5.16
N LEU A 121 10.54 11.89 -5.09
CA LEU A 121 9.77 11.56 -6.28
C LEU A 121 8.65 12.57 -6.32
N ASN A 122 8.90 13.65 -7.05
CA ASN A 122 7.84 14.47 -7.60
C ASN A 122 6.92 13.53 -8.39
N GLN A 123 5.81 13.14 -7.79
CA GLN A 123 4.66 12.73 -8.55
C GLN A 123 3.44 13.37 -7.89
N LYS A 124 3.21 14.63 -8.25
CA LYS A 124 1.85 15.11 -8.46
C LYS A 124 1.21 14.15 -9.47
N PHE A 125 0.73 13.00 -8.99
CA PHE A 125 -0.12 12.15 -9.80
C PHE A 125 -1.46 12.86 -9.85
N ASN A 126 -1.63 13.54 -10.97
CA ASN A 126 -2.72 14.42 -11.25
C ASN A 126 -4.02 13.61 -11.21
N LEU A 127 -4.74 13.77 -10.10
CA LEU A 127 -6.03 13.17 -9.76
C LEU A 127 -7.15 13.48 -10.77
N SER A 128 -6.84 14.24 -11.84
CA SER A 128 -7.76 14.61 -12.92
C SER A 128 -7.72 13.65 -14.12
N TRP A 129 -6.60 12.95 -14.37
CA TRP A 129 -6.47 12.08 -15.56
C TRP A 129 -7.23 10.76 -15.43
N GLN A 130 -7.38 10.22 -14.23
CA GLN A 130 -8.17 9.00 -14.01
C GLN A 130 -9.66 9.25 -14.25
N LYS A 131 -10.17 10.44 -13.88
CA LYS A 131 -11.55 10.85 -14.22
C LYS A 131 -11.73 11.02 -15.73
N LEU A 132 -10.75 11.62 -16.41
CA LEU A 132 -10.76 11.74 -17.88
C LEU A 132 -10.70 10.38 -18.58
N LEU A 133 -9.91 9.43 -18.09
CA LEU A 133 -9.80 8.09 -18.65
C LEU A 133 -11.09 7.30 -18.47
N VAL A 134 -11.71 7.34 -17.29
CA VAL A 134 -13.01 6.68 -17.04
C VAL A 134 -14.11 7.29 -17.91
N GLN A 135 -14.15 8.63 -18.02
CA GLN A 135 -15.11 9.32 -18.88
C GLN A 135 -14.91 8.99 -20.36
N ALA A 136 -13.66 8.92 -20.84
CA ALA A 136 -13.33 8.54 -22.21
C ALA A 136 -13.75 7.09 -22.51
N LEU A 137 -13.59 6.18 -21.56
CA LEU A 137 -13.94 4.76 -21.73
C LEU A 137 -15.45 4.55 -21.86
N ILE A 138 -16.24 5.25 -21.04
CA ILE A 138 -17.71 5.26 -21.13
C ILE A 138 -18.15 5.81 -22.49
N LEU A 139 -17.50 6.87 -22.96
CA LEU A 139 -17.81 7.52 -24.23
C LEU A 139 -17.51 6.62 -25.43
N ILE A 140 -16.40 5.89 -25.40
CA ILE A 140 -16.03 4.88 -26.41
C ILE A 140 -17.06 3.75 -26.45
N ILE A 141 -17.54 3.27 -25.29
CA ILE A 141 -18.57 2.22 -25.23
C ILE A 141 -19.88 2.71 -25.86
N ILE A 142 -20.30 3.95 -25.59
CA ILE A 142 -21.53 4.53 -26.16
C ILE A 142 -21.40 4.70 -27.69
N ILE A 143 -20.24 5.13 -28.18
CA ILE A 143 -19.96 5.24 -29.62
C ILE A 143 -19.98 3.85 -30.26
N SER A 144 -19.32 2.86 -29.67
CA SER A 144 -19.30 1.49 -30.16
C SER A 144 -20.72 0.90 -30.23
N MET A 145 -21.54 1.14 -29.20
CA MET A 145 -22.93 0.69 -29.16
C MET A 145 -23.81 1.41 -30.20
N SER A 146 -23.52 2.69 -30.49
CA SER A 146 -24.24 3.47 -31.51
C SER A 146 -23.89 3.06 -32.93
N ILE A 147 -22.62 2.74 -33.22
CA ILE A 147 -22.19 2.24 -34.52
C ILE A 147 -22.89 0.91 -34.85
N PHE A 148 -23.14 0.08 -33.82
CA PHE A 148 -23.87 -1.17 -33.96
C PHE A 148 -25.36 -0.98 -34.30
N MET A 149 -25.96 0.16 -33.95
CA MET A 149 -27.41 0.42 -33.99
C MET A 149 -27.88 1.22 -35.22
N ASN A 150 -27.34 0.94 -36.42
CA ASN A 150 -27.77 1.53 -37.71
C ASN A 150 -27.14 2.92 -38.01
N ILE A 151 -26.62 3.10 -39.23
CA ILE A 151 -25.72 4.22 -39.63
C ILE A 151 -26.36 5.60 -39.44
N LYS A 152 -27.68 5.70 -39.65
CA LYS A 152 -28.43 6.97 -39.52
C LYS A 152 -28.50 7.47 -38.06
N MET A 153 -28.58 6.55 -37.08
CA MET A 153 -28.63 6.91 -35.66
C MET A 153 -27.22 7.19 -35.12
N SER A 154 -26.22 6.47 -35.61
CA SER A 154 -24.80 6.72 -35.27
C SER A 154 -24.35 8.14 -35.62
N LEU A 155 -24.75 8.65 -36.80
CA LEU A 155 -24.42 10.00 -37.23
C LEU A 155 -24.97 11.10 -36.28
N LEU A 156 -26.19 10.90 -35.77
CA LEU A 156 -26.84 11.83 -34.84
C LEU A 156 -26.10 11.90 -33.49
N VAL A 157 -25.64 10.76 -32.98
CA VAL A 157 -24.90 10.68 -31.72
C VAL A 157 -23.53 11.35 -31.84
N ILE A 158 -22.84 11.19 -32.97
CA ILE A 158 -21.56 11.84 -33.24
C ILE A 158 -21.71 13.37 -33.25
N ILE A 159 -22.76 13.90 -33.91
CA ILE A 159 -23.02 15.35 -33.95
C ILE A 159 -23.29 15.91 -32.54
N LEU A 160 -24.10 15.20 -31.74
CA LEU A 160 -24.39 15.60 -30.36
C LEU A 160 -23.11 15.61 -29.50
N LEU A 161 -22.23 14.64 -29.70
CA LEU A 161 -20.98 14.52 -28.98
C LEU A 161 -20.00 15.64 -29.31
N VAL A 162 -19.89 16.00 -30.59
CA VAL A 162 -19.11 17.16 -31.05
C VAL A 162 -19.62 18.44 -30.40
N LEU A 163 -20.94 18.65 -30.34
CA LEU A 163 -21.55 19.81 -29.69
C LEU A 163 -21.26 19.86 -28.18
N LEU A 164 -21.28 18.71 -27.50
CA LEU A 164 -21.02 18.64 -26.06
C LEU A 164 -19.55 18.93 -25.73
N VAL A 165 -18.62 18.42 -26.54
CA VAL A 165 -17.19 18.75 -26.43
C VAL A 165 -16.93 20.22 -26.75
N PHE A 166 -17.60 20.77 -27.77
CA PHE A 166 -17.48 22.19 -28.10
C PHE A 166 -18.02 23.08 -26.98
N GLY A 167 -19.18 22.73 -26.39
CA GLY A 167 -19.72 23.42 -25.23
C GLY A 167 -18.78 23.39 -24.03
N LEU A 168 -18.14 22.26 -23.74
CA LEU A 168 -17.16 22.12 -22.66
C LEU A 168 -15.88 22.93 -22.91
N LEU A 169 -15.40 22.98 -24.15
CA LEU A 169 -14.19 23.73 -24.52
C LEU A 169 -14.40 25.25 -24.54
N PHE A 170 -15.60 25.71 -24.86
CA PHE A 170 -15.93 27.14 -24.94
C PHE A 170 -16.66 27.68 -23.69
N SER A 171 -16.99 26.82 -22.71
CA SER A 171 -17.59 27.21 -21.43
C SER A 171 -16.57 27.51 -20.33
N ASN A 172 -15.29 27.61 -20.67
CA ASN A 172 -14.20 28.04 -19.78
C ASN A 172 -13.54 29.32 -20.30
#